data_AF-A0A946UDK3-F1
#
_entry.id   AF-A0A946UDK3-F1
#
_cell.length_a   1.000
_cell.length_b   1.000
_cell.length_c   1.000
_cell.angle_alpha   90.00
_cell.angle_beta   90.00
_cell.angle_gamma   90.00
#
_symmetry.space_group_name_H-M   'P 1'
#
loop_
_entity.id
_entity.type
_entity.pdbx_description
1 polymer ?
#
loop_
_entity_poly.entity_id
_entity_poly.type
_entity_poly.pdbx_seq_one_letter_code
_entity_poly.pdbx_strand_id
1 'polypeptide(L)'
;MTLLSTIDSGFLLTESHHSPKHIGSLMVYRLPKGKGPAWLRKMLDDMRQHPPSYPLDQRIKRQVGLLFDMETDDRFEIDYHVRHTVLPRPGNDRQLNDVLARMHA
;
A
#
# COMPACT_ATOMS: atom_id res chain seq x y z
N MET A 1 -21.60 -1.36 10.95
CA MET A 1 -20.58 -0.48 11.54
C MET A 1 -19.60 -1.39 12.25
N THR A 2 -18.33 -1.34 11.85
CA THR A 2 -17.29 -2.22 12.40
C THR A 2 -16.35 -1.36 13.22
N LEU A 3 -16.25 -1.65 14.51
CA LEU A 3 -15.31 -0.98 15.40
C LEU A 3 -13.92 -1.55 15.19
N LEU A 4 -12.90 -0.69 15.21
CA LEU A 4 -11.52 -1.14 15.27
C LEU A 4 -11.23 -1.86 16.58
N SER A 5 -10.29 -2.80 16.54
CA SER A 5 -9.81 -3.43 17.76
C SER A 5 -9.10 -2.42 18.66
N THR A 6 -8.98 -2.73 19.95
CA THR A 6 -8.25 -1.88 20.90
C THR A 6 -6.78 -1.68 20.49
N ILE A 7 -6.15 -2.72 19.94
CA ILE A 7 -4.74 -2.67 19.51
C ILE A 7 -4.61 -1.75 18.29
N ASP A 8 -5.46 -1.92 17.28
CA ASP A 8 -5.41 -1.09 16.07
C ASP A 8 -5.73 0.38 16.36
N SER A 9 -6.69 0.62 17.28
CA SER A 9 -6.98 1.98 17.77
C SER A 9 -5.76 2.60 18.47
N GLY A 10 -4.97 1.79 19.18
CA GLY A 10 -3.72 2.24 19.80
C GLY A 10 -2.67 2.72 18.79
N PHE A 11 -2.58 2.10 17.61
CA PHE A 11 -1.72 2.59 16.54
C PHE A 11 -2.17 3.98 16.06
N LEU A 12 -3.45 4.16 15.76
CA LEU A 12 -3.96 5.46 15.31
C LEU A 12 -3.81 6.56 16.37
N LEU A 13 -4.03 6.24 17.65
CA LEU A 13 -3.93 7.20 18.76
C LEU A 13 -2.49 7.66 19.04
N THR A 14 -1.51 6.82 18.77
CA THR A 14 -0.09 7.09 19.05
C THR A 14 0.70 7.48 17.81
N GLU A 15 0.03 7.56 16.66
CA GLU A 15 0.62 8.05 15.43
C GLU A 15 0.91 9.55 15.51
N SER A 16 2.06 9.95 14.96
CA SER A 16 2.42 11.35 14.81
C SER A 16 3.33 11.52 13.60
N HIS A 17 3.53 12.76 13.15
CA HIS A 17 4.48 13.06 12.08
C HIS A 17 5.90 12.53 12.35
N HIS A 18 6.32 12.42 13.61
CA HIS A 18 7.64 11.90 14.00
C HIS A 18 7.64 10.39 14.28
N SER A 19 6.46 9.76 14.35
CA SER A 19 6.30 8.32 14.59
C SER A 19 5.10 7.79 13.81
N PRO A 20 5.22 7.71 12.47
CA PRO A 20 4.21 7.04 11.65
C PRO A 20 4.07 5.57 12.06
N LYS A 21 2.86 5.02 11.91
CA LYS A 21 2.54 3.64 12.28
C LYS A 21 2.31 2.73 11.08
N HIS A 22 2.44 3.24 9.85
CA HIS A 22 2.44 2.39 8.66
C HIS A 22 3.71 1.54 8.57
N ILE A 23 3.56 0.36 7.97
CA ILE A 23 4.66 -0.57 7.70
C ILE A 23 4.78 -0.72 6.19
N GLY A 24 6.01 -0.68 5.67
CA GLY A 24 6.34 -1.03 4.30
C GLY A 24 7.19 -2.31 4.23
N SER A 25 7.12 -3.01 3.11
CA SER A 25 8.00 -4.15 2.81
C SER A 25 8.55 -4.04 1.40
N LEU A 26 9.86 -4.28 1.25
CA LEU A 26 10.51 -4.43 -0.04
C LEU A 26 10.63 -5.92 -0.35
N MET A 27 10.05 -6.34 -1.47
CA MET A 27 10.17 -7.70 -1.97
C MET A 27 10.88 -7.69 -3.33
N VAL A 28 12.03 -8.35 -3.40
CA VAL A 28 12.87 -8.41 -4.60
C VAL A 28 12.68 -9.75 -5.29
N TYR A 29 12.29 -9.71 -6.56
CA TYR A 29 12.02 -10.90 -7.36
C TYR A 29 12.87 -10.95 -8.62
N ARG A 30 13.04 -12.16 -9.16
CA ARG A 30 13.57 -12.39 -10.51
C ARG A 30 12.43 -12.72 -11.46
N LEU A 31 12.50 -12.17 -12.66
CA LEU A 31 11.56 -12.50 -13.72
C LEU A 31 11.61 -14.01 -14.04
N PRO A 32 10.47 -14.70 -14.20
CA PRO A 32 10.48 -16.12 -14.56
C PRO A 32 11.22 -16.37 -15.88
N LYS A 33 11.85 -17.55 -15.99
CA LYS A 33 12.65 -17.92 -17.18
C LYS A 33 11.82 -17.76 -18.46
N GLY A 34 12.39 -17.10 -19.46
CA GLY A 34 11.75 -16.88 -20.77
C GLY A 34 10.63 -15.84 -20.78
N LYS A 35 10.36 -15.16 -19.67
CA LYS A 35 9.43 -14.02 -19.63
C LYS A 35 10.19 -12.72 -19.88
N GLY A 36 9.47 -11.72 -20.40
CA GLY A 36 9.97 -10.37 -20.66
C GLY A 36 9.06 -9.31 -20.05
N PRO A 37 9.28 -8.02 -20.35
CA PRO A 37 8.53 -6.90 -19.79
C PRO A 37 7.00 -6.96 -19.99
N ALA A 38 6.54 -7.62 -21.07
CA ALA A 38 5.11 -7.80 -21.33
C ALA A 38 4.41 -8.64 -20.25
N TRP A 39 5.11 -9.62 -19.67
CA TRP A 39 4.57 -10.45 -18.59
C TRP A 39 4.33 -9.62 -17.33
N LEU A 40 5.28 -8.75 -16.97
CA LEU A 40 5.14 -7.85 -15.81
C LEU A 40 3.98 -6.88 -15.99
N ARG A 41 3.81 -6.29 -17.19
CA ARG A 41 2.67 -5.43 -17.49
C ARG A 41 1.34 -6.16 -17.31
N LYS A 42 1.22 -7.36 -17.89
CA LYS A 42 0.01 -8.18 -17.71
C LYS A 42 -0.25 -8.50 -16.23
N MET A 43 0.78 -8.86 -15.46
CA MET A 43 0.63 -9.12 -14.03
C MET A 43 0.07 -7.90 -13.28
N LEU A 44 0.58 -6.70 -13.58
CA LEU A 44 0.07 -5.46 -12.98
C LEU A 44 -1.37 -5.14 -13.41
N ASP A 45 -1.71 -5.38 -14.68
CA ASP A 45 -3.07 -5.20 -15.18
C ASP A 45 -4.04 -6.19 -14.53
N ASP A 46 -3.62 -7.44 -14.34
CA ASP A 46 -4.38 -8.45 -13.61
C ASP A 46 -4.58 -8.02 -12.14
N MET A 47 -3.55 -7.48 -11.46
CA MET A 47 -3.69 -6.94 -10.09
C MET A 47 -4.73 -5.80 -10.02
N ARG A 48 -4.75 -4.90 -11.01
CA ARG A 48 -5.71 -3.78 -11.04
C ARG A 48 -7.16 -4.22 -11.20
N GLN A 49 -7.41 -5.40 -11.76
CA GLN A 49 -8.76 -5.92 -11.93
C GLN A 49 -9.36 -6.50 -10.64
N HIS A 50 -8.57 -6.62 -9.57
CA HIS A 50 -8.99 -7.19 -8.30
C HIS A 50 -9.12 -6.07 -7.26
N PRO A 51 -10.33 -5.50 -7.07
CA PRO A 51 -10.55 -4.53 -6.00
C PRO A 51 -10.25 -5.15 -4.63
N PRO A 52 -9.88 -4.33 -3.63
CA PRO A 52 -9.63 -4.82 -2.29
C PRO A 52 -10.89 -5.44 -1.71
N SER A 53 -10.68 -6.34 -0.76
CA SER A 53 -11.73 -6.86 0.12
C SER A 53 -11.41 -6.50 1.56
N TYR A 54 -12.37 -6.70 2.45
CA TYR A 54 -12.16 -6.55 3.88
C TYR A 54 -10.85 -7.23 4.34
N PRO A 55 -9.99 -6.55 5.12
CA PRO A 55 -10.18 -5.19 5.68
C PRO A 55 -9.62 -4.03 4.83
N LEU A 56 -9.07 -4.31 3.64
CA LEU A 56 -8.35 -3.31 2.81
C LEU A 56 -9.28 -2.35 2.05
N ASP A 57 -10.57 -2.66 1.98
CA ASP A 57 -11.62 -1.82 1.42
C ASP A 57 -12.28 -0.90 2.47
N GLN A 58 -11.71 -0.80 3.68
CA GLN A 58 -12.26 -0.01 4.78
C GLN A 58 -11.50 1.31 4.97
N ARG A 59 -12.22 2.33 5.42
CA ARG A 59 -11.67 3.63 5.85
C ARG A 59 -12.25 4.06 7.20
N ILE A 60 -11.53 4.94 7.89
CA ILE A 60 -12.02 5.56 9.12
C ILE A 60 -13.14 6.54 8.78
N LYS A 61 -14.35 6.26 9.26
CA LYS A 61 -15.51 7.14 9.11
C LYS A 61 -15.49 8.26 10.15
N ARG A 62 -15.24 7.88 11.40
CA ARG A 62 -15.39 8.76 12.57
C ARG A 62 -14.58 8.23 13.75
N GLN A 63 -14.14 9.16 14.59
CA GLN A 63 -13.58 8.90 15.90
C GLN A 63 -14.49 9.48 16.99
N VAL A 64 -14.77 8.71 18.04
CA VAL A 64 -15.47 9.16 19.27
C VAL A 64 -14.62 8.78 20.48
N GLY A 65 -13.92 9.75 21.05
CA GLY A 65 -12.93 9.48 22.11
C GLY A 65 -11.81 8.57 21.58
N LEU A 66 -11.69 7.38 22.16
CA LEU A 66 -10.71 6.37 21.78
C LEU A 66 -11.26 5.32 20.79
N LEU A 67 -12.52 5.45 20.38
CA LEU A 67 -13.18 4.50 19.47
C LEU A 67 -13.16 5.02 18.04
N PHE A 68 -12.81 4.14 17.09
CA PHE A 68 -12.81 4.43 15.66
C PHE A 68 -13.81 3.53 14.94
N ASP A 69 -14.74 4.17 14.22
CA ASP A 69 -15.70 3.51 13.35
C ASP A 69 -15.12 3.39 11.94
N MET A 70 -15.17 2.17 11.38
CA MET A 70 -14.87 1.93 9.97
C MET A 70 -16.13 1.83 9.11
N GLU A 71 -15.97 2.21 7.85
CA GLU A 71 -16.93 1.93 6.78
C GLU A 71 -16.20 1.52 5.50
N THR A 72 -16.93 0.89 4.59
CA THR A 72 -16.42 0.56 3.26
C THR A 72 -16.14 1.84 2.48
N ASP A 73 -15.00 1.87 1.78
CA ASP A 73 -14.62 2.99 0.93
C ASP A 73 -15.21 2.83 -0.47
N ASP A 74 -16.35 3.47 -0.71
CA ASP A 74 -17.01 3.49 -2.02
C ASP A 74 -16.21 4.28 -3.09
N ARG A 75 -15.08 4.91 -2.72
CA ARG A 75 -14.22 5.71 -3.61
C ARG A 75 -12.82 5.12 -3.74
N PHE A 76 -12.69 3.80 -3.60
CA PHE A 76 -11.41 3.13 -3.73
C PHE A 76 -10.83 3.25 -5.16
N GLU A 77 -9.67 3.89 -5.28
CA GLU A 77 -8.98 4.14 -6.56
C GLU A 77 -7.81 3.16 -6.73
N ILE A 78 -8.00 2.02 -7.41
CA ILE A 78 -6.97 0.97 -7.51
C ILE A 78 -5.65 1.46 -8.12
N ASP A 79 -5.70 2.43 -9.05
CA ASP A 79 -4.50 3.01 -9.67
C ASP A 79 -3.67 3.86 -8.70
N TYR A 80 -4.29 4.33 -7.61
CA TYR A 80 -3.54 4.97 -6.52
C TYR A 80 -2.69 3.94 -5.76
N HIS A 81 -3.18 2.72 -5.60
CA HIS A 81 -2.55 1.64 -4.83
C HIS A 81 -1.59 0.77 -5.65
N VAL A 82 -1.87 0.52 -6.94
CA VAL A 82 -1.04 -0.31 -7.83
C VAL A 82 -0.31 0.57 -8.85
N ARG A 83 0.88 1.01 -8.45
CA ARG A 83 1.73 1.89 -9.27
C ARG A 83 2.88 1.15 -9.93
N HIS A 84 3.23 1.57 -11.15
CA HIS A 84 4.39 1.05 -11.87
C HIS A 84 5.43 2.16 -12.04
N THR A 85 6.60 1.98 -11.43
CA THR A 85 7.74 2.88 -11.55
C THR A 85 8.92 2.13 -12.13
N VAL A 86 9.69 2.78 -13.01
CA VAL A 86 10.87 2.20 -13.65
C VAL A 86 12.09 3.04 -13.26
N LEU A 87 13.17 2.38 -12.84
CA LEU A 87 14.45 3.05 -12.63
C LEU A 87 15.13 3.31 -13.98
N PRO A 88 15.81 4.46 -14.16
CA PRO A 88 16.60 4.71 -15.35
C PRO A 88 17.64 3.61 -15.57
N ARG A 89 17.72 3.05 -16.79
CA ARG A 89 18.70 2.01 -17.11
C ARG A 89 20.13 2.54 -16.94
N PRO A 90 21.08 1.73 -16.43
CA PRO A 90 20.97 0.31 -16.06
C PRO A 90 20.33 0.02 -14.69
N GLY A 91 19.92 1.04 -13.92
CA GLY A 91 19.36 0.90 -12.58
C GLY A 91 20.42 0.49 -11.55
N ASN A 92 20.34 1.00 -10.32
CA ASN A 92 21.18 0.54 -9.22
C ASN A 92 20.45 0.63 -7.88
N ASP A 93 21.02 0.00 -6.85
CA ASP A 93 20.42 -0.09 -5.52
C ASP A 93 20.26 1.27 -4.86
N ARG A 94 21.14 2.23 -5.14
CA ARG A 94 20.99 3.60 -4.64
C ARG A 94 19.73 4.26 -5.19
N GLN A 95 19.52 4.17 -6.52
CA GLN A 95 18.32 4.70 -7.16
C GLN A 95 17.05 4.01 -6.64
N LEU A 96 17.12 2.69 -6.39
CA LEU A 96 16.01 1.96 -5.77
C LEU A 96 15.72 2.51 -4.36
N ASN A 97 16.74 2.63 -3.51
CA ASN A 97 16.59 3.12 -2.15
C ASN A 97 16.07 4.57 -2.10
N ASP A 98 16.51 5.44 -3.01
CA ASP A 98 16.02 6.82 -3.10
C ASP A 98 14.51 6.85 -3.44
N VAL A 99 14.05 5.95 -4.33
CA VAL A 99 12.63 5.81 -4.64
C VAL A 99 11.84 5.26 -3.45
N LEU A 100 12.37 4.23 -2.77
CA LEU A 100 11.71 3.63 -1.61
C LEU A 100 11.60 4.62 -0.45
N ALA A 101 12.66 5.39 -0.18
CA ALA A 101 12.66 6.43 0.85
C ALA A 101 11.56 7.47 0.58
N ARG A 102 11.40 7.89 -0.68
CA ARG A 102 10.32 8.82 -1.08
C ARG A 102 8.92 8.21 -0.99
N MET A 103 8.77 6.91 -1.18
CA MET A 103 7.47 6.23 -1.10
C MET A 103 7.05 5.93 0.34
N HIS A 104 8.01 5.76 1.25
CA HIS A 104 7.76 5.44 2.65
C HIS A 104 7.69 6.69 3.56
N ALA A 105 8.22 7.82 3.09
CA ALA A 105 8.20 9.10 3.81
C ALA A 105 6.81 9.74 3.91
#